data_AF-A0A3D5FC44-F1
#
_entry.id   AF-A0A3D5FC44-F1
#
_cell.length_a   1.000
_cell.length_b   1.000
_cell.length_c   1.000
_cell.angle_alpha   90.00
_cell.angle_beta   90.00
_cell.angle_gamma   90.00
#
_symmetry.space_group_name_H-M   'P 1'
#
loop_
_entity.id
_entity.type
_entity.pdbx_description
1 polymer ?
#
loop_
_entity_poly.entity_id
_entity_poly.type
_entity_poly.pdbx_seq_one_letter_code
_entity_poly.pdbx_strand_id
1 'polypeptide(L)'
;MITLFLPCGAFTVHVKSTLNGWLIIVGCYLVGEFFVLVTDLPLPGALIGLLLLLGGLLLRQRPAVTVGRGAQPLLTHMSVLFVPAVIGVGLFWAEVSENALGIALALVATTIVALGFTAWFAQWLMKAKRPD
;
A
#
# COMPACT_ATOMS: atom_id res chain seq x y z
N MET A 1 2.10 -45.42 5.90
CA MET A 1 2.06 -44.60 4.68
C MET A 1 1.55 -43.21 5.05
N ILE A 2 2.48 -42.38 5.55
CA ILE A 2 2.52 -40.91 5.59
C ILE A 2 1.29 -40.16 6.18
N THR A 3 1.09 -40.28 7.49
CA THR A 3 0.47 -39.23 8.34
C THR A 3 0.96 -39.41 9.78
N LEU A 4 2.08 -38.78 10.15
CA LEU A 4 2.40 -38.28 11.51
C LEU A 4 3.85 -37.76 11.53
N PHE A 5 4.06 -36.46 11.30
CA PHE A 5 5.18 -35.64 11.80
C PHE A 5 5.14 -34.26 11.09
N LEU A 6 4.11 -33.46 11.38
CA LEU A 6 4.20 -32.01 11.16
C LEU A 6 5.16 -31.46 12.22
N PRO A 7 6.27 -30.80 11.86
CA PRO A 7 7.19 -30.28 12.86
C PRO A 7 6.56 -29.08 13.56
N CYS A 8 6.36 -29.24 14.88
CA CYS A 8 5.97 -28.21 15.85
C CYS A 8 6.88 -26.94 15.81
N GLY A 9 8.04 -27.00 15.12
CA GLY A 9 8.96 -25.87 14.91
C GLY A 9 8.67 -24.96 13.71
N ALA A 10 7.81 -25.35 12.75
CA ALA A 10 7.48 -24.49 11.61
C ALA A 10 6.50 -23.36 11.98
N PHE A 11 5.65 -23.57 12.97
CA PHE A 11 4.61 -22.63 13.39
C PHE A 11 5.18 -21.39 14.13
N THR A 12 6.22 -21.58 14.94
CA THR A 12 6.87 -20.49 15.71
C THR A 12 7.75 -19.59 14.84
N VAL A 13 8.39 -20.13 13.81
CA VAL A 13 9.09 -19.34 12.77
C VAL A 13 8.09 -18.60 11.87
N HIS A 14 6.91 -19.16 11.64
CA HIS A 14 5.83 -18.54 10.87
C HIS A 14 5.19 -17.35 11.62
N VAL A 15 4.91 -17.49 12.92
CA VAL A 15 4.35 -16.43 13.78
C VAL A 15 5.34 -15.28 14.00
N LYS A 16 6.63 -15.58 14.28
CA LYS A 16 7.67 -14.52 14.40
C LYS A 16 7.86 -13.74 13.10
N SER A 17 7.72 -14.40 11.94
CA SER A 17 7.81 -13.79 10.61
C SER A 17 6.65 -12.83 10.34
N THR A 18 5.42 -13.21 10.67
CA THR A 18 4.24 -12.33 10.48
C THR A 18 4.28 -11.14 11.43
N LEU A 19 4.60 -11.34 12.72
CA LEU A 19 4.68 -10.25 13.69
C LEU A 19 5.72 -9.18 13.30
N ASN A 20 6.88 -9.62 12.81
CA ASN A 20 7.91 -8.69 12.33
C ASN A 20 7.46 -7.94 11.07
N GLY A 21 6.64 -8.57 10.21
CA GLY A 21 6.00 -7.90 9.07
C GLY A 21 5.05 -6.77 9.49
N TRP A 22 4.19 -7.04 10.48
CA TRP A 22 3.30 -6.02 11.06
C TRP A 22 4.08 -4.88 11.71
N LEU A 23 5.13 -5.18 12.47
CA LEU A 23 5.99 -4.16 13.10
C LEU A 23 6.63 -3.24 12.05
N ILE A 24 7.11 -3.81 10.94
CA ILE A 24 7.73 -3.03 9.86
C ILE A 24 6.69 -2.13 9.18
N ILE A 25 5.50 -2.67 8.86
CA ILE A 25 4.43 -1.91 8.20
C ILE A 25 3.96 -0.75 9.10
N VAL A 26 3.65 -1.05 10.37
CA VAL A 26 3.19 -0.06 11.35
C VAL A 26 4.30 0.94 11.68
N GLY A 27 5.55 0.48 11.80
CA GLY A 27 6.70 1.35 12.02
C GLY A 27 6.90 2.34 10.87
N CYS A 28 6.83 1.89 9.62
CA CYS A 28 6.88 2.77 8.45
C CYS A 28 5.69 3.73 8.41
N TYR A 29 4.49 3.27 8.78
CA TYR A 29 3.31 4.14 8.90
C TYR A 29 3.51 5.24 9.95
N LEU A 30 4.00 4.91 11.16
CA LEU A 30 4.27 5.88 12.21
C LEU A 30 5.32 6.92 11.79
N VAL A 31 6.38 6.49 11.10
CA VAL A 31 7.42 7.39 10.60
C VAL A 31 6.85 8.31 9.51
N GLY A 32 6.02 7.77 8.62
CA GLY A 32 5.34 8.55 7.58
C GLY A 32 4.37 9.57 8.18
N GLU A 33 3.59 9.18 9.18
CA GLU A 33 2.68 10.06 9.92
C GLU A 33 3.43 11.17 10.65
N PHE A 34 4.54 10.84 11.32
CA PHE A 34 5.40 11.84 11.96
C PHE A 34 5.94 12.85 10.94
N PHE A 35 6.32 12.38 9.75
CA PHE A 35 6.77 13.25 8.66
C PHE A 35 5.65 14.19 8.19
N VAL A 36 4.43 13.68 8.00
CA VAL A 36 3.26 14.48 7.61
C VAL A 36 2.96 15.54 8.67
N LEU A 37 2.98 15.17 9.95
CA LEU A 37 2.75 16.13 11.05
C LEU A 37 3.80 17.25 11.08
N VAL A 38 5.07 16.94 10.81
CA VAL A 38 6.15 17.95 10.83
C VAL A 38 6.13 18.82 9.57
N THR A 39 5.71 18.27 8.43
CA THR A 39 5.73 18.96 7.13
C THR A 39 4.41 19.61 6.73
N ASP A 40 3.34 19.43 7.52
CA ASP A 40 1.98 19.93 7.27
C ASP A 40 1.45 19.57 5.87
N LEU A 41 1.86 18.40 5.36
CA LEU A 41 1.49 17.96 4.02
C LEU A 41 0.04 17.45 4.01
N PRO A 42 -0.80 17.84 3.02
CA PRO A 42 -2.19 17.38 2.92
C PRO A 42 -2.29 15.95 2.36
N LEU A 43 -1.44 15.03 2.82
CA LEU A 43 -1.41 13.64 2.40
C LEU A 43 -1.55 12.71 3.61
N PRO A 44 -2.34 11.63 3.52
CA PRO A 44 -2.40 10.64 4.59
C PRO A 44 -1.02 10.00 4.83
N GLY A 45 -0.59 9.88 6.10
CA GLY A 45 0.69 9.29 6.47
C GLY A 45 0.90 7.88 5.92
N ALA A 46 -0.18 7.16 5.61
CA ALA A 46 -0.15 5.88 4.91
C ALA A 46 0.61 5.92 3.57
N LEU A 47 0.42 6.97 2.75
CA LEU A 47 1.09 7.10 1.46
C LEU A 47 2.60 7.31 1.64
N ILE A 48 2.99 8.13 2.61
CA ILE A 48 4.39 8.38 2.92
C ILE A 48 5.05 7.12 3.49
N GLY A 49 4.36 6.40 4.39
CA GLY A 49 4.82 5.12 4.91
C GLY A 49 5.02 4.07 3.81
N LEU A 50 4.13 4.02 2.81
CA LEU A 50 4.26 3.16 1.63
C LEU A 50 5.50 3.53 0.79
N LEU A 51 5.73 4.82 0.54
CA LEU A 51 6.90 5.30 -0.20
C LEU A 51 8.21 4.99 0.55
N LEU A 52 8.23 5.16 1.87
CA LEU A 52 9.35 4.79 2.75
C LEU A 52 9.64 3.29 2.67
N LEU A 53 8.60 2.46 2.77
CA LEU A 53 8.72 1.02 2.69
C LEU A 53 9.22 0.58 1.31
N LEU A 54 8.70 1.18 0.24
CA LEU A 54 9.17 0.95 -1.13
C LEU A 54 10.64 1.35 -1.31
N GLY A 55 11.04 2.53 -0.82
CA GLY A 55 12.42 2.99 -0.85
C GLY A 55 13.37 2.05 -0.10
N GLY A 56 12.98 1.61 1.09
CA GLY A 56 13.72 0.60 1.85
C GLY A 56 13.85 -0.73 1.12
N LEU A 57 12.80 -1.16 0.40
CA LEU A 57 12.82 -2.39 -0.39
C LEU A 57 13.72 -2.28 -1.64
N LEU A 58 13.70 -1.13 -2.30
CA LEU A 58 14.56 -0.82 -3.45
C LEU A 58 16.05 -0.85 -3.04
N LEU A 59 16.40 -0.25 -1.89
CA LEU A 59 17.76 -0.27 -1.35
C LEU A 59 18.22 -1.70 -0.99
N ARG A 60 17.32 -2.53 -0.46
CA ARG A 60 17.61 -3.91 -0.06
C ARG A 60 17.64 -4.91 -1.23
N GLN A 61 17.11 -4.53 -2.41
CA GLN A 61 17.03 -5.34 -3.64
C GLN A 61 16.44 -6.75 -3.48
N ARG A 62 15.66 -7.00 -2.43
CA ARG A 62 15.07 -8.31 -2.10
C ARG A 62 13.62 -8.14 -1.67
N PRO A 63 12.65 -8.86 -2.27
CA PRO A 63 11.28 -8.83 -1.81
C PRO A 63 11.18 -9.40 -0.39
N ALA A 64 10.69 -8.60 0.56
CA ALA A 64 10.54 -9.03 1.94
C ALA A 64 9.29 -9.92 2.07
N VAL A 65 9.49 -11.24 2.02
CA VAL A 65 8.43 -12.25 2.24
C VAL A 65 7.71 -12.04 3.58
N THR A 66 8.40 -11.51 4.59
CA THR A 66 7.87 -11.10 5.89
C THR A 66 6.82 -10.00 5.81
N VAL A 67 7.02 -8.97 4.98
CA VAL A 67 6.08 -7.84 4.82
C VAL A 67 4.82 -8.31 4.10
N GLY A 68 4.96 -9.10 3.02
CA GLY A 68 3.82 -9.66 2.30
C GLY A 68 2.92 -10.52 3.18
N ARG A 69 3.51 -11.36 4.05
CA ARG A 69 2.74 -12.17 5.02
C ARG A 69 2.01 -11.32 6.07
N GLY A 70 2.59 -10.20 6.49
CA GLY A 70 1.95 -9.26 7.40
C GLY A 70 0.77 -8.51 6.77
N ALA A 71 0.89 -8.14 5.49
CA ALA A 71 -0.14 -7.40 4.76
C ALA A 71 -1.31 -8.28 4.26
N GLN A 72 -1.07 -9.58 4.04
CA GLN A 72 -2.07 -10.53 3.52
C GLN A 72 -3.45 -10.45 4.21
N PRO A 73 -3.58 -10.50 5.55
CA PRO A 73 -4.88 -10.40 6.21
C PRO A 73 -5.60 -9.06 5.99
N LEU A 74 -4.86 -7.94 5.92
CA LEU A 74 -5.43 -6.63 5.60
C LEU A 74 -5.98 -6.60 4.17
N LEU A 75 -5.22 -7.17 3.24
CA LEU A 75 -5.59 -7.27 1.83
C LEU A 75 -6.82 -8.16 1.62
N THR A 76 -6.90 -9.30 2.33
CA THR A 76 -8.05 -10.22 2.27
C THR A 76 -9.34 -9.56 2.76
N HIS A 77 -9.26 -8.64 3.72
CA HIS A 77 -10.43 -7.92 4.26
C HIS A 77 -10.52 -6.47 3.78
N MET A 78 -9.85 -6.10 2.68
CA MET A 78 -9.89 -4.76 2.09
C MET A 78 -11.33 -4.25 1.87
N SER A 79 -12.28 -5.13 1.52
CA SER A 79 -13.70 -4.77 1.41
C SER A 79 -14.25 -4.11 2.68
N VAL A 80 -13.85 -4.58 3.87
CA VAL A 80 -14.27 -3.99 5.15
C VAL A 80 -13.62 -2.62 5.37
N LEU A 81 -12.41 -2.37 4.86
CA LEU A 81 -11.72 -1.09 4.95
C LEU A 81 -12.26 -0.05 3.94
N PHE A 82 -12.77 -0.49 2.80
CA PHE A 82 -13.36 0.41 1.81
C PHE A 82 -14.74 0.92 2.23
N VAL A 83 -15.55 0.11 2.91
CA VAL A 83 -16.88 0.52 3.40
C VAL A 83 -16.85 1.82 4.21
N PRO A 84 -16.04 1.97 5.28
CA PRO A 84 -16.00 3.21 6.07
C PRO A 84 -15.46 4.40 5.26
N ALA A 85 -14.50 4.17 4.36
CA ALA A 85 -13.98 5.23 3.49
C ALA A 85 -15.06 5.76 2.53
N VAL A 86 -15.84 4.88 1.92
CA VAL A 86 -16.93 5.24 0.99
C VAL A 86 -18.09 5.91 1.72
N ILE A 87 -18.49 5.41 2.89
CA ILE A 87 -19.57 6.01 3.70
C ILE A 87 -19.18 7.44 4.13
N GLY A 88 -17.90 7.67 4.47
CA GLY A 88 -17.42 9.02 4.82
C GLY A 88 -17.58 10.04 3.69
N VAL A 89 -17.31 9.65 2.44
CA VAL A 89 -17.56 10.50 1.26
C VAL A 89 -19.06 10.68 1.00
N GLY A 90 -19.87 9.66 1.30
CA GLY A 90 -21.33 9.71 1.17
C GLY A 90 -22.01 10.76 2.05
N LEU A 91 -21.34 11.30 3.08
CA LEU A 91 -21.87 12.41 3.89
C LEU A 91 -22.02 13.72 3.07
N PHE A 92 -21.26 13.88 1.99
CA PHE A 92 -21.28 15.04 1.09
C PHE A 92 -22.06 14.77 -0.20
N TRP A 93 -23.07 13.88 -0.14
CA TRP A 93 -23.81 13.42 -1.32
C TRP A 93 -24.52 14.54 -2.07
N ALA A 94 -25.00 15.57 -1.35
CA ALA A 94 -25.68 16.71 -1.95
C ALA A 94 -24.74 17.50 -2.87
N GLU A 95 -23.55 17.87 -2.37
CA GLU A 95 -22.52 18.59 -3.11
C GLU A 95 -21.98 17.80 -4.30
N VAL A 96 -21.86 16.47 -4.13
CA VAL A 96 -21.44 15.55 -5.20
C VAL A 96 -22.46 15.50 -6.33
N SER A 97 -23.76 15.51 -6.02
CA SER A 97 -24.82 15.46 -7.05
C SER A 97 -24.86 16.72 -7.92
N GLU A 98 -24.62 17.90 -7.34
CA GLU A 98 -24.59 19.17 -8.07
C GLU A 98 -23.37 19.29 -8.99
N ASN A 99 -22.24 18.71 -8.58
CA ASN A 99 -20.97 18.78 -9.32
C ASN A 99 -20.58 17.43 -9.97
N ALA A 100 -21.53 16.53 -10.15
CA ALA A 100 -21.27 15.15 -10.57
C ALA A 100 -20.49 15.06 -11.90
N LEU A 101 -20.80 15.94 -12.85
CA LEU A 101 -20.09 16.02 -14.13
C LEU A 101 -18.64 16.48 -13.96
N GLY A 102 -18.40 17.49 -13.11
CA GLY A 102 -17.06 17.99 -12.81
C GLY A 102 -16.20 16.94 -12.12
N ILE A 103 -16.77 16.24 -11.14
CA ILE A 103 -16.10 15.15 -10.42
C ILE A 103 -15.78 13.99 -11.35
N ALA A 104 -16.73 13.55 -12.19
CA ALA A 104 -16.52 12.48 -13.14
C ALA A 104 -15.39 12.80 -14.13
N LEU A 105 -15.38 14.03 -14.65
CA LEU A 105 -14.35 14.47 -15.59
C LEU A 105 -12.98 14.59 -14.91
N ALA A 106 -12.92 15.14 -13.70
CA ALA A 106 -11.70 15.18 -12.89
C ALA A 106 -11.18 13.77 -12.58
N LEU A 107 -12.05 12.82 -12.21
CA LEU A 107 -11.69 11.44 -11.91
C LEU A 107 -11.13 10.72 -13.16
N VAL A 108 -11.79 10.85 -14.30
CA VAL A 108 -11.35 10.24 -15.57
C VAL A 108 -10.02 10.85 -16.00
N ALA A 109 -9.91 12.19 -16.00
CA ALA A 109 -8.70 12.89 -16.38
C ALA A 109 -7.51 12.51 -15.48
N THR A 110 -7.69 12.55 -14.15
CA THR A 110 -6.62 12.19 -13.21
C THR A 110 -6.23 10.72 -13.31
N THR A 111 -7.19 9.81 -13.53
CA THR A 111 -6.89 8.38 -13.72
C THR A 111 -6.04 8.16 -14.97
N ILE A 112 -6.40 8.79 -16.10
CA ILE A 112 -5.62 8.69 -17.35
C ILE A 112 -4.21 9.26 -17.13
N VAL A 113 -4.09 10.42 -16.50
CA VAL A 113 -2.80 11.05 -16.23
C VAL A 113 -1.95 10.21 -15.28
N ALA A 114 -2.53 9.69 -14.20
CA ALA A 114 -1.82 8.87 -13.22
C ALA A 114 -1.33 7.54 -13.81
N LEU A 115 -2.18 6.84 -14.56
CA LEU A 115 -1.80 5.59 -15.25
C LEU A 115 -0.77 5.85 -16.35
N GLY A 116 -0.95 6.92 -17.14
CA GLY A 116 0.00 7.33 -18.17
C GLY A 116 1.37 7.68 -17.59
N PHE A 117 1.40 8.46 -16.51
CA PHE A 117 2.63 8.81 -15.79
C PHE A 117 3.30 7.57 -15.19
N THR A 118 2.53 6.68 -14.55
CA THR A 118 3.05 5.43 -14.00
C THR A 118 3.65 4.53 -15.09
N ALA A 119 2.97 4.40 -16.23
CA ALA A 119 3.45 3.62 -17.36
C ALA A 119 4.72 4.22 -17.97
N TRP A 120 4.77 5.55 -18.14
CA TRP A 120 5.95 6.25 -18.63
C TRP A 120 7.14 6.10 -17.66
N PHE A 121 6.91 6.28 -16.37
CA PHE A 121 7.93 6.12 -15.32
C PHE A 121 8.46 4.69 -15.27
N ALA A 122 7.58 3.69 -15.35
CA ALA A 122 7.97 2.28 -15.42
C ALA A 122 8.81 1.97 -16.68
N GLN A 123 8.41 2.49 -17.85
CA GLN A 123 9.19 2.34 -19.08
C GLN A 123 10.56 3.00 -18.99
N TRP A 124 10.66 4.18 -18.38
CA TRP A 124 11.94 4.85 -18.14
C TRP A 124 12.89 3.99 -17.29
N LEU A 125 12.38 3.41 -16.19
CA LEU A 125 13.15 2.48 -15.35
C LEU A 125 13.56 1.20 -16.09
N MET A 126 12.68 0.62 -16.92
CA MET A 126 12.99 -0.58 -17.70
C MET A 126 14.02 -0.31 -18.81
N LYS A 127 13.96 0.87 -19.44
CA LYS A 127 14.92 1.29 -20.47
C LYS A 127 16.33 1.46 -19.89
N ALA A 128 16.45 1.88 -18.63
CA ALA A 128 17.73 1.97 -17.93
C ALA A 128 18.36 0.59 -17.63
N LYS A 129 17.57 -0.49 -17.64
CA LYS A 129 18.03 -1.85 -17.31
C LYS A 129 18.28 -2.74 -18.53
N ARG A 130 18.54 -2.13 -19.70
CA ARG A 130 18.97 -2.82 -20.91
C ARG A 130 20.37 -2.36 -21.35
N PRO A 131 21.45 -2.72 -20.63
CA PRO A 131 22.64 -3.21 -21.29
C PRO A 131 22.37 -4.65 -21.73
N ASP A 132 22.45 -4.87 -23.05
CA ASP A 132 22.75 -6.14 -23.74
C ASP A 132 22.72 -7.46 -22.93
#